data_AF-A0A6M1YQG8-F1
#
_entry.id   AF-A0A6M1YQG8-F1
#
_cell.length_a   1.000
_cell.length_b   1.000
_cell.length_c   1.000
_cell.angle_alpha   90.00
_cell.angle_beta   90.00
_cell.angle_gamma   90.00
#
_symmetry.space_group_name_H-M   'P 1'
#
loop_
_entity.id
_entity.type
_entity.pdbx_description
1 polymer ?
#
loop_
_entity_poly.entity_id
_entity_poly.type
_entity_poly.pdbx_seq_one_letter_code
_entity_poly.pdbx_strand_id
1 'polypeptide(L)'
;MRKWLFGIAFFCIGCSVPSKIVLNGSGGRNAYNVAVQKTNSEEMLLNLVRLKYGESPSFLELSSITTQYSIKNIITAGISIPGFSKTNPMNLRGETQFQSQPTLLYSPLQGKDFANQILRPIDIGVIQQIIYSGWDLDRVFLLAIENFQEFPNLHREGLAPEELKRHEKFHEVIDLMKKLQMKGSLQIGVRQQTNDLKLKSLQFSFPFEDQYGKEIAEILKEEKSSNGKYIINIVQGFDENGNIGILPRSLLSCMYYLSKNVRIPEKDIKVCKTSDIFNCTISTKDIPKIFKELLIVYNSNRKPKDSYVCVKYRDTWFYIKDGDIHSKKTFLLLLDLYNLQSGIPEVKGALFTLPVG
;
A
#
# COMPACT_ATOMS: atom_id res chain seq x y z
N MET A 1 -56.21 21.10 58.82
CA MET A 1 -56.25 20.98 57.34
C MET A 1 -54.86 21.30 56.79
N ARG A 2 -54.15 20.27 56.30
CA ARG A 2 -52.71 20.31 56.00
C ARG A 2 -52.51 20.51 54.49
N LYS A 3 -52.00 21.68 54.08
CA LYS A 3 -51.64 21.97 52.67
C LYS A 3 -50.31 21.26 52.35
N TRP A 4 -50.27 20.49 51.28
CA TRP A 4 -49.03 19.95 50.69
C TRP A 4 -48.76 20.72 49.39
N LEU A 5 -47.69 21.51 49.37
CA LEU A 5 -47.08 22.03 48.14
C LEU A 5 -46.15 20.94 47.60
N PHE A 6 -46.46 20.41 46.41
CA PHE A 6 -45.52 19.58 45.65
C PHE A 6 -44.61 20.50 44.84
N GLY A 7 -43.32 20.54 45.18
CA GLY A 7 -42.29 21.21 44.39
C GLY A 7 -41.91 20.38 43.17
N ILE A 8 -41.93 20.99 41.99
CA ILE A 8 -41.43 20.40 40.74
C ILE A 8 -39.91 20.60 40.71
N ALA A 9 -39.16 19.51 40.83
CA ALA A 9 -37.71 19.50 40.62
C ALA A 9 -37.41 19.32 39.13
N PHE A 10 -36.90 20.37 38.49
CA PHE A 10 -36.44 20.33 37.10
C PHE A 10 -35.03 19.72 37.08
N PHE A 11 -34.92 18.44 36.73
CA PHE A 11 -33.62 17.79 36.50
C PHE A 11 -33.07 18.26 35.15
N CYS A 12 -32.14 19.21 35.17
CA CYS A 12 -31.33 19.55 34.00
C CYS A 12 -30.37 18.39 33.70
N ILE A 13 -30.83 17.41 32.92
CA ILE A 13 -29.96 16.41 32.31
C ILE A 13 -29.22 17.13 31.18
N GLY A 14 -27.99 17.55 31.45
CA GLY A 14 -27.13 18.11 30.42
C GLY A 14 -26.95 17.10 29.29
N CYS A 15 -27.25 17.50 28.05
CA CYS A 15 -26.92 16.76 26.84
C CYS A 15 -25.39 16.76 26.62
N SER A 16 -24.64 16.03 27.45
CA SER A 16 -23.25 15.70 27.15
C SER A 16 -23.23 14.38 26.39
N VAL A 17 -22.80 14.43 25.14
CA VAL A 17 -22.55 13.22 24.35
C VAL A 17 -21.36 12.50 25.01
N PRO A 18 -21.51 11.27 25.51
CA PRO A 18 -20.40 10.58 26.16
C PRO A 18 -19.26 10.39 25.17
N SER A 19 -18.09 10.95 25.45
CA SER A 19 -16.90 10.92 24.59
C SER A 19 -16.48 9.50 24.20
N LYS A 20 -16.79 8.51 25.06
CA LYS A 20 -16.54 7.07 24.80
C LYS A 20 -17.38 6.51 23.64
N ILE A 21 -18.61 7.00 23.44
CA ILE A 21 -19.49 6.54 22.35
C ILE A 21 -19.02 7.11 21.00
N VAL A 22 -18.52 8.35 21.00
CA VAL A 22 -17.94 9.02 19.82
C VAL A 22 -16.61 8.37 19.41
N LEU A 23 -15.81 7.89 20.36
CA LEU A 23 -14.50 7.29 20.06
C LEU A 23 -14.56 5.80 19.68
N ASN A 24 -15.48 5.02 20.28
CA ASN A 24 -15.52 3.56 20.18
C ASN A 24 -16.76 2.99 19.46
N GLY A 25 -17.72 3.83 19.02
CA GLY A 25 -18.90 3.39 18.27
C GLY A 25 -18.61 3.00 16.82
N SER A 26 -19.65 2.61 16.07
CA SER A 26 -19.58 2.29 14.63
C SER A 26 -19.14 3.47 13.74
N GLY A 27 -19.17 4.70 14.28
CA GLY A 27 -18.56 5.91 13.72
C GLY A 27 -17.41 6.44 14.59
N GLY A 28 -16.67 5.55 15.25
CA GLY A 28 -15.51 5.90 16.09
C GLY A 28 -14.18 5.83 15.33
N ARG A 29 -13.12 6.39 15.91
CA ARG A 29 -11.78 6.50 15.28
C ARG A 29 -11.24 5.16 14.78
N ASN A 30 -11.49 4.07 15.51
CA ASN A 30 -11.04 2.73 15.12
C ASN A 30 -11.76 2.24 13.85
N ALA A 31 -13.09 2.28 13.83
CA ALA A 31 -13.88 1.86 12.68
C ALA A 31 -13.50 2.64 11.41
N TYR A 32 -13.22 3.94 11.55
CA TYR A 32 -12.72 4.77 10.45
C TYR A 32 -11.33 4.37 9.99
N ASN A 33 -10.38 4.13 10.90
CA ASN A 33 -9.03 3.71 10.53
C ASN A 33 -9.07 2.41 9.71
N VAL A 34 -9.85 1.42 10.17
CA VAL A 34 -10.06 0.16 9.45
C VAL A 34 -10.69 0.40 8.08
N ALA A 35 -11.69 1.28 7.99
CA ALA A 35 -12.34 1.60 6.72
C ALA A 35 -11.37 2.26 5.73
N VAL A 36 -10.59 3.26 6.17
CA VAL A 36 -9.60 3.94 5.32
C VAL A 36 -8.52 2.97 4.84
N GLN A 37 -7.94 2.17 5.75
CA GLN A 37 -6.93 1.18 5.39
C GLN A 37 -7.46 0.17 4.36
N LYS A 38 -8.71 -0.28 4.54
CA LYS A 38 -9.37 -1.20 3.62
C LYS A 38 -9.60 -0.56 2.25
N THR A 39 -10.12 0.67 2.20
CA THR A 39 -10.34 1.38 0.94
C THR A 39 -9.03 1.61 0.18
N ASN A 40 -7.95 2.01 0.86
CA ASN A 40 -6.64 2.19 0.22
C ASN A 40 -6.12 0.86 -0.36
N SER A 41 -6.31 -0.24 0.36
CA SER A 41 -5.93 -1.57 -0.12
C SER A 41 -6.78 -2.01 -1.33
N GLU A 42 -8.09 -1.76 -1.28
CA GLU A 42 -8.99 -2.05 -2.41
C GLU A 42 -8.62 -1.20 -3.64
N GLU A 43 -8.34 0.09 -3.47
CA GLU A 43 -7.92 1.00 -4.54
C GLU A 43 -6.61 0.55 -5.19
N MET A 44 -5.60 0.21 -4.38
CA MET A 44 -4.32 -0.31 -4.88
C MET A 44 -4.52 -1.61 -5.67
N LEU A 45 -5.31 -2.56 -5.13
CA LEU A 45 -5.60 -3.81 -5.84
C LEU A 45 -6.35 -3.54 -7.16
N LEU A 46 -7.34 -2.64 -7.16
CA LEU A 46 -8.08 -2.27 -8.36
C LEU A 46 -7.15 -1.68 -9.43
N ASN A 47 -6.20 -0.85 -9.03
CA ASN A 47 -5.23 -0.28 -9.97
C ASN A 47 -4.26 -1.33 -10.54
N LEU A 48 -3.86 -2.35 -9.76
CA LEU A 48 -3.11 -3.49 -10.31
C LEU A 48 -3.94 -4.26 -11.35
N VAL A 49 -5.24 -4.45 -11.09
CA VAL A 49 -6.14 -5.09 -12.06
C VAL A 49 -6.26 -4.23 -13.32
N ARG A 50 -6.54 -2.93 -13.21
CA ARG A 50 -6.59 -1.99 -14.35
C ARG A 50 -5.34 -2.07 -15.22
N LEU A 51 -4.15 -2.04 -14.60
CA LEU A 51 -2.89 -2.15 -15.31
C LEU A 51 -2.76 -3.49 -16.08
N LYS A 52 -3.27 -4.59 -15.53
CA LYS A 52 -3.30 -5.88 -16.24
C LYS A 52 -4.19 -5.83 -17.49
N TYR A 53 -5.26 -5.03 -17.44
CA TYR A 53 -6.16 -4.79 -18.59
C TYR A 53 -5.68 -3.67 -19.52
N GLY A 54 -4.48 -3.11 -19.29
CA GLY A 54 -3.93 -2.02 -20.11
C GLY A 54 -4.54 -0.64 -19.82
N GLU A 55 -5.26 -0.50 -18.71
CA GLU A 55 -5.88 0.76 -18.29
C GLU A 55 -4.95 1.53 -17.34
N SER A 56 -5.00 2.86 -17.40
CA SER A 56 -4.24 3.72 -16.50
C SER A 56 -4.73 3.62 -15.05
N PRO A 57 -3.83 3.62 -14.06
CA PRO A 57 -4.23 3.65 -12.67
C PRO A 57 -4.83 5.01 -12.31
N SER A 58 -5.75 5.03 -11.37
CA SER A 58 -6.39 6.25 -10.88
C SER A 58 -6.42 6.20 -9.37
N PHE A 59 -5.91 7.26 -8.74
CA PHE A 59 -5.85 7.38 -7.29
C PHE A 59 -6.73 8.52 -6.78
N LEU A 60 -7.36 8.31 -5.63
CA LEU A 60 -8.15 9.32 -4.93
C LEU A 60 -7.46 9.69 -3.62
N GLU A 61 -7.13 10.96 -3.46
CA GLU A 61 -6.63 11.52 -2.21
C GLU A 61 -7.78 11.99 -1.33
N LEU A 62 -7.76 11.61 -0.06
CA LEU A 62 -8.72 12.10 0.92
C LEU A 62 -8.29 13.49 1.40
N SER A 63 -8.93 14.54 0.88
CA SER A 63 -8.56 15.94 1.13
C SER A 63 -9.02 16.45 2.50
N SER A 64 -10.20 16.04 2.97
CA SER A 64 -10.68 16.41 4.31
C SER A 64 -11.76 15.45 4.81
N ILE A 65 -11.89 15.40 6.15
CA ILE A 65 -12.94 14.67 6.85
C ILE A 65 -13.71 15.67 7.71
N THR A 66 -15.01 15.82 7.46
CA THR A 66 -15.91 16.64 8.29
C THR A 66 -16.98 15.76 8.91
N THR A 67 -16.97 15.58 10.22
CA THR A 67 -17.99 14.81 10.95
C THR A 67 -19.06 15.73 11.52
N GLN A 68 -20.32 15.51 11.16
CA GLN A 68 -21.47 16.16 11.81
C GLN A 68 -22.18 15.15 12.73
N TYR A 69 -22.45 15.57 13.98
CA TYR A 69 -23.17 14.77 14.97
C TYR A 69 -24.55 15.37 15.21
N SER A 70 -25.59 14.56 15.06
CA SER A 70 -26.96 14.95 15.39
C SER A 70 -27.57 13.97 16.38
N ILE A 71 -28.28 14.51 17.37
CA ILE A 71 -29.07 13.74 18.34
C ILE A 71 -30.52 14.06 18.05
N LYS A 72 -31.28 13.05 17.65
CA LYS A 72 -32.74 13.15 17.49
C LYS A 72 -33.40 12.47 18.68
N ASN A 73 -34.04 13.26 19.54
CA ASN A 73 -34.91 12.75 20.59
C ASN A 73 -36.33 12.70 20.03
N ILE A 74 -36.79 11.50 19.69
CA ILE A 74 -38.17 11.28 19.24
C ILE A 74 -38.99 10.92 20.48
N ILE A 75 -39.93 11.78 20.83
CA ILE A 75 -40.91 11.50 21.89
C ILE A 75 -42.21 11.14 21.19
N THR A 76 -42.56 9.85 21.19
CA THR A 76 -43.83 9.39 20.62
C THR A 76 -44.84 9.21 21.74
N ALA A 77 -45.92 10.00 21.69
CA ALA A 77 -47.11 9.81 22.50
C ALA A 77 -48.13 9.01 21.68
N GLY A 78 -48.38 7.76 22.07
CA GLY A 78 -49.44 6.93 21.51
C GLY A 78 -50.64 6.86 22.44
N ILE A 79 -51.84 6.80 21.87
CA ILE A 79 -53.04 6.35 22.59
C ILE A 79 -53.35 4.95 22.05
N SER A 80 -53.17 3.94 22.89
CA SER A 80 -53.54 2.58 22.52
C SER A 80 -55.07 2.42 22.60
N ILE A 81 -55.70 1.94 21.52
CA ILE A 81 -57.15 1.75 21.44
C ILE A 81 -57.57 0.71 22.51
N PRO A 82 -58.44 1.05 23.47
CA PRO A 82 -58.84 0.13 24.53
C PRO A 82 -59.60 -1.07 23.93
N GLY A 83 -59.14 -2.29 24.19
CA GLY A 83 -59.79 -3.52 23.72
C GLY A 83 -58.94 -4.79 23.74
N PHE A 84 -57.61 -4.67 23.81
CA PHE A 84 -56.69 -5.83 23.83
C PHE A 84 -55.65 -5.83 24.97
N SER A 85 -55.71 -4.90 25.94
CA SER A 85 -54.85 -4.91 27.14
C SER A 85 -55.49 -4.16 28.31
N LYS A 86 -55.24 -4.62 29.55
CA LYS A 86 -55.73 -4.03 30.82
C LYS A 86 -54.78 -3.00 31.46
N THR A 87 -53.74 -2.54 30.75
CA THR A 87 -52.78 -1.55 31.27
C THR A 87 -53.03 -0.14 30.71
N ASN A 88 -52.67 0.88 31.49
CA ASN A 88 -52.89 2.32 31.23
C ASN A 88 -52.68 2.71 29.74
N PRO A 89 -53.67 3.31 29.04
CA PRO A 89 -53.65 3.49 27.57
C PRO A 89 -52.63 4.53 27.07
N MET A 90 -52.00 5.27 27.97
CA MET A 90 -50.98 6.26 27.70
C MET A 90 -49.60 5.63 27.81
N ASN A 91 -48.98 5.32 26.67
CA ASN A 91 -47.59 4.89 26.61
C ASN A 91 -46.71 6.05 26.10
N LEU A 92 -45.86 6.58 26.97
CA LEU A 92 -44.82 7.54 26.61
C LEU A 92 -43.55 6.76 26.28
N ARG A 93 -43.15 6.75 25.00
CA ARG A 93 -41.91 6.11 24.55
C ARG A 93 -40.95 7.20 24.07
N GLY A 94 -39.81 7.33 24.75
CA GLY A 94 -38.70 8.16 24.31
C GLY A 94 -37.70 7.30 23.55
N GLU A 95 -37.38 7.68 22.32
CA GLU A 95 -36.30 7.07 21.54
C GLU A 95 -35.21 8.12 21.31
N THR A 96 -34.00 7.84 21.78
CA THR A 96 -32.82 8.66 21.53
C THR A 96 -32.06 8.08 20.34
N GLN A 97 -32.18 8.69 19.17
CA GLN A 97 -31.44 8.29 17.97
C GLN A 97 -30.18 9.15 17.82
N PHE A 98 -29.02 8.50 17.93
CA PHE A 98 -27.72 9.10 17.62
C PHE A 98 -27.41 8.86 16.13
N GLN A 99 -27.23 9.93 15.37
CA GLN A 99 -26.89 9.86 13.95
C GLN A 99 -25.66 10.73 13.67
N SER A 100 -24.58 10.10 13.20
CA SER A 100 -23.37 10.76 12.71
C SER A 100 -23.20 10.50 11.22
N GLN A 101 -23.02 11.54 10.43
CA GLN A 101 -22.77 11.40 8.98
C GLN A 101 -21.46 12.12 8.63
N PRO A 102 -20.35 11.38 8.44
CA PRO A 102 -19.11 11.97 7.97
C PRO A 102 -19.22 12.32 6.49
N THR A 103 -18.80 13.53 6.14
CA THR A 103 -18.59 13.94 4.74
C THR A 103 -17.11 13.76 4.42
N LEU A 104 -16.81 12.90 3.46
CA LEU A 104 -15.47 12.64 2.95
C LEU A 104 -15.28 13.41 1.65
N LEU A 105 -14.28 14.28 1.58
CA LEU A 105 -13.92 14.97 0.35
C LEU A 105 -12.77 14.23 -0.33
N TYR A 106 -13.03 13.67 -1.50
CA TYR A 106 -12.03 13.01 -2.33
C TYR A 106 -11.63 13.90 -3.50
N SER A 107 -10.33 14.03 -3.74
CA SER A 107 -9.77 14.68 -4.92
C SER A 107 -8.93 13.69 -5.71
N PRO A 108 -9.01 13.66 -7.04
CA PRO A 108 -8.17 12.77 -7.83
C PRO A 108 -6.70 13.22 -7.79
N LEU A 109 -5.78 12.27 -7.67
CA LEU A 109 -4.34 12.53 -7.78
C LEU A 109 -4.01 12.78 -9.26
N GLN A 110 -3.65 14.01 -9.62
CA GLN A 110 -3.43 14.44 -11.02
C GLN A 110 -2.24 15.40 -11.15
N GLY A 111 -1.81 15.63 -12.40
CA GLY A 111 -0.79 16.64 -12.71
C GLY A 111 0.56 16.38 -12.03
N LYS A 112 1.08 17.41 -11.35
CA LYS A 112 2.40 17.39 -10.71
C LYS A 112 2.49 16.37 -9.58
N ASP A 113 1.43 16.22 -8.79
CA ASP A 113 1.43 15.30 -7.63
C ASP A 113 1.46 13.85 -8.09
N PHE A 114 0.67 13.51 -9.12
CA PHE A 114 0.75 12.21 -9.78
C PHE A 114 2.16 11.95 -10.36
N ALA A 115 2.74 12.94 -11.07
CA ALA A 115 4.09 12.79 -11.63
C ALA A 115 5.14 12.55 -10.54
N ASN A 116 5.07 13.27 -9.42
CA ASN A 116 6.02 13.13 -8.32
C ASN A 116 5.84 11.84 -7.52
N GLN A 117 4.59 11.44 -7.26
CA GLN A 117 4.29 10.31 -6.38
C GLN A 117 4.27 8.97 -7.11
N ILE A 118 3.86 8.94 -8.38
CA ILE A 118 3.63 7.69 -9.13
C ILE A 118 4.69 7.46 -10.19
N LEU A 119 5.10 8.51 -10.92
CA LEU A 119 6.00 8.38 -12.08
C LEU A 119 7.48 8.56 -11.75
N ARG A 120 7.81 9.34 -10.70
CA ARG A 120 9.21 9.53 -10.31
C ARG A 120 9.82 8.22 -9.79
N PRO A 121 11.08 7.90 -10.13
CA PRO A 121 11.82 6.82 -9.51
C PRO A 121 11.84 6.94 -7.99
N ILE A 122 11.75 5.81 -7.29
CA ILE A 122 11.84 5.76 -5.83
C ILE A 122 13.21 6.29 -5.39
N ASP A 123 13.24 7.18 -4.39
CA ASP A 123 14.50 7.70 -3.86
C ASP A 123 15.28 6.59 -3.14
N ILE A 124 16.59 6.51 -3.37
CA ILE A 124 17.43 5.48 -2.74
C ILE A 124 17.45 5.59 -1.21
N GLY A 125 17.15 6.77 -0.64
CA GLY A 125 16.95 6.95 0.80
C GLY A 125 15.69 6.26 1.31
N VAL A 126 14.60 6.25 0.53
CA VAL A 126 13.38 5.49 0.86
C VAL A 126 13.68 3.99 0.84
N ILE A 127 14.47 3.52 -0.13
CA ILE A 127 14.90 2.12 -0.21
C ILE A 127 15.71 1.72 1.04
N GLN A 128 16.68 2.54 1.44
CA GLN A 128 17.45 2.32 2.66
C GLN A 128 16.53 2.28 3.90
N GLN A 129 15.61 3.23 4.04
CA GLN A 129 14.69 3.31 5.19
C GLN A 129 13.79 2.08 5.29
N ILE A 130 13.26 1.59 4.17
CA ILE A 130 12.45 0.37 4.13
C ILE A 130 13.26 -0.84 4.57
N ILE A 131 14.50 -0.99 4.11
CA ILE A 131 15.33 -2.13 4.53
C ILE A 131 15.63 -2.05 6.03
N TYR A 132 15.85 -0.85 6.56
CA TYR A 132 16.07 -0.61 8.00
C TYR A 132 14.83 -0.80 8.86
N SER A 133 13.62 -0.66 8.32
CA SER A 133 12.39 -0.99 9.04
C SER A 133 12.11 -2.50 9.12
N GLY A 134 13.03 -3.33 8.62
CA GLY A 134 13.01 -4.79 8.76
C GLY A 134 12.49 -5.53 7.52
N TRP A 135 12.36 -4.86 6.38
CA TRP A 135 12.02 -5.53 5.13
C TRP A 135 13.18 -6.38 4.59
N ASP A 136 12.85 -7.56 4.05
CA ASP A 136 13.81 -8.43 3.39
C ASP A 136 14.41 -7.71 2.16
N LEU A 137 15.74 -7.61 2.10
CA LEU A 137 16.44 -6.90 1.02
C LEU A 137 16.07 -7.46 -0.34
N ASP A 138 15.98 -8.79 -0.47
CA ASP A 138 15.64 -9.42 -1.74
C ASP A 138 14.28 -8.97 -2.26
N ARG A 139 13.26 -8.91 -1.40
CA ARG A 139 11.92 -8.45 -1.80
C ARG A 139 11.94 -6.98 -2.22
N VAL A 140 12.65 -6.13 -1.48
CA VAL A 140 12.77 -4.69 -1.81
C VAL A 140 13.45 -4.51 -3.16
N PHE A 141 14.58 -5.17 -3.38
CA PHE A 141 15.34 -5.02 -4.62
C PHE A 141 14.60 -5.61 -5.83
N LEU A 142 13.97 -6.78 -5.65
CA LEU A 142 13.18 -7.40 -6.72
C LEU A 142 12.00 -6.52 -7.15
N LEU A 143 11.38 -5.80 -6.21
CA LEU A 143 10.25 -4.93 -6.52
C LEU A 143 10.68 -3.56 -7.02
N ALA A 144 11.66 -2.92 -6.37
CA ALA A 144 11.94 -1.50 -6.50
C ALA A 144 13.18 -1.16 -7.32
N ILE A 145 14.04 -2.13 -7.67
CA ILE A 145 15.23 -1.90 -8.49
C ILE A 145 15.01 -2.44 -9.89
N GLU A 146 15.33 -1.62 -10.89
CA GLU A 146 15.30 -1.98 -12.31
C GLU A 146 16.66 -2.49 -12.77
N ASN A 147 17.74 -1.81 -12.39
CA ASN A 147 19.11 -2.23 -12.64
C ASN A 147 19.97 -2.08 -11.39
N PHE A 148 20.81 -3.08 -11.17
CA PHE A 148 21.88 -3.05 -10.19
C PHE A 148 23.20 -3.31 -10.93
N GLN A 149 23.91 -2.21 -11.18
CA GLN A 149 24.99 -2.10 -12.16
C GLN A 149 24.59 -2.65 -13.54
N GLU A 150 25.43 -3.49 -14.14
CA GLU A 150 25.13 -4.13 -15.43
C GLU A 150 24.09 -5.25 -15.36
N PHE A 151 23.57 -5.57 -14.16
CA PHE A 151 22.63 -6.66 -13.95
C PHE A 151 21.18 -6.15 -13.92
N PRO A 152 20.38 -6.41 -14.98
CA PRO A 152 19.02 -5.93 -15.06
C PRO A 152 18.06 -6.87 -14.34
N ASN A 153 17.10 -6.29 -13.62
CA ASN A 153 15.98 -6.98 -13.02
C ASN A 153 14.82 -7.05 -14.01
N LEU A 154 14.84 -8.05 -14.89
CA LEU A 154 13.92 -8.19 -16.02
C LEU A 154 12.69 -9.01 -15.64
N HIS A 155 11.54 -8.62 -16.17
CA HIS A 155 10.26 -9.25 -15.82
C HIS A 155 9.42 -9.54 -17.06
N ARG A 156 10.06 -10.02 -18.13
CA ARG A 156 9.39 -10.42 -19.37
C ARG A 156 9.82 -11.83 -19.75
N GLU A 157 8.88 -12.60 -20.28
CA GLU A 157 9.18 -13.89 -20.91
C GLU A 157 9.90 -13.66 -22.25
N GLY A 158 10.57 -14.69 -22.76
CA GLY A 158 11.25 -14.64 -24.06
C GLY A 158 12.51 -13.78 -24.08
N LEU A 159 13.25 -13.72 -22.97
CA LEU A 159 14.56 -13.07 -22.92
C LEU A 159 15.56 -13.78 -23.84
N ALA A 160 16.44 -13.01 -24.47
CA ALA A 160 17.59 -13.58 -25.15
C ALA A 160 18.52 -14.26 -24.13
N PRO A 161 19.28 -15.31 -24.50
CA PRO A 161 20.15 -16.03 -23.57
C PRO A 161 21.12 -15.14 -22.78
N GLU A 162 21.69 -14.11 -23.41
CA GLU A 162 22.59 -13.16 -22.74
C GLU A 162 21.88 -12.22 -21.76
N GLU A 163 20.65 -11.81 -22.05
CA GLU A 163 19.83 -11.05 -21.11
C GLU A 163 19.45 -11.90 -19.89
N LEU A 164 19.09 -13.17 -20.12
CA LEU A 164 18.78 -14.11 -19.06
C LEU A 164 19.97 -14.25 -18.12
N LYS A 165 21.18 -14.55 -18.62
CA LYS A 165 22.41 -14.68 -17.80
C LYS A 165 22.65 -13.46 -16.90
N ARG A 166 22.50 -12.24 -17.44
CA ARG A 166 22.68 -11.01 -16.63
C ARG A 166 21.59 -10.85 -15.57
N HIS A 167 20.36 -11.24 -15.90
CA HIS A 167 19.27 -11.30 -14.92
C HIS A 167 19.54 -12.36 -13.84
N GLU A 168 20.13 -13.50 -14.18
CA GLU A 168 20.50 -14.51 -13.16
C GLU A 168 21.52 -13.96 -12.17
N LYS A 169 22.53 -13.24 -12.67
CA LYS A 169 23.51 -12.56 -11.81
C LYS A 169 22.89 -11.52 -10.89
N PHE A 170 21.86 -10.79 -11.34
CA PHE A 170 21.10 -9.90 -10.46
C PHE A 170 20.55 -10.70 -9.27
N HIS A 171 19.86 -11.81 -9.52
CA HIS A 171 19.29 -12.63 -8.44
C HIS A 171 20.36 -13.25 -7.52
N GLU A 172 21.48 -13.68 -8.08
CA GLU A 172 22.61 -14.24 -7.35
C GLU A 172 23.19 -13.23 -6.34
N VAL A 173 23.50 -12.02 -6.80
CA VAL A 173 24.02 -10.94 -5.93
C VAL A 173 23.02 -10.61 -4.84
N ILE A 174 21.74 -10.46 -5.18
CA ILE A 174 20.70 -10.14 -4.20
C ILE A 174 20.48 -11.25 -3.16
N ASP A 175 20.60 -12.53 -3.55
CA ASP A 175 20.53 -13.66 -2.62
C ASP A 175 21.73 -13.68 -1.65
N LEU A 176 22.94 -13.38 -2.15
CA LEU A 176 24.13 -13.23 -1.32
C LEU A 176 24.00 -12.06 -0.33
N MET A 177 23.50 -10.91 -0.80
CA MET A 177 23.22 -9.76 0.06
C MET A 177 22.17 -10.07 1.13
N LYS A 178 21.13 -10.85 0.78
CA LYS A 178 20.15 -11.33 1.75
C LYS A 178 20.80 -12.20 2.82
N LYS A 179 21.69 -13.13 2.45
CA LYS A 179 22.42 -13.96 3.42
C LYS A 179 23.27 -13.12 4.37
N LEU A 180 23.92 -12.06 3.88
CA LEU A 180 24.64 -11.10 4.73
C LEU A 180 23.70 -10.30 5.63
N GLN A 181 22.52 -9.89 5.13
CA GLN A 181 21.49 -9.22 5.92
C GLN A 181 20.99 -10.12 7.07
N MET A 182 20.69 -11.39 6.79
CA MET A 182 20.23 -12.37 7.79
C MET A 182 21.28 -12.64 8.88
N LYS A 183 22.57 -12.54 8.55
CA LYS A 183 23.68 -12.63 9.51
C LYS A 183 23.88 -11.36 10.34
N GLY A 184 23.26 -10.24 9.97
CA GLY A 184 23.51 -8.93 10.59
C GLY A 184 24.83 -8.27 10.16
N SER A 185 25.51 -8.83 9.15
CA SER A 185 26.82 -8.36 8.67
C SER A 185 26.73 -7.30 7.57
N LEU A 186 25.55 -7.11 6.97
CA LEU A 186 25.31 -6.12 5.93
C LEU A 186 24.94 -4.76 6.53
N GLN A 187 25.68 -3.72 6.18
CA GLN A 187 25.37 -2.32 6.47
C GLN A 187 25.02 -1.58 5.17
N ILE A 188 24.01 -0.72 5.19
CA ILE A 188 23.51 -0.01 4.00
C ILE A 188 23.37 1.49 4.28
N GLY A 189 24.12 2.33 3.58
CA GLY A 189 24.05 3.78 3.76
C GLY A 189 23.71 4.50 2.46
N VAL A 190 23.17 5.71 2.56
CA VAL A 190 23.15 6.66 1.43
C VAL A 190 24.25 7.69 1.64
N ARG A 191 25.09 7.86 0.63
CA ARG A 191 26.18 8.84 0.61
C ARG A 191 25.93 9.85 -0.51
N GLN A 192 26.26 11.11 -0.28
CA GLN A 192 26.37 12.11 -1.36
C GLN A 192 27.79 12.08 -1.89
N GLN A 193 27.96 12.13 -3.21
CA GLN A 193 29.29 12.23 -3.80
C GLN A 193 29.94 13.57 -3.44
N THR A 194 31.26 13.54 -3.23
CA THR A 194 32.05 14.75 -2.91
C THR A 194 32.18 15.70 -4.09
N ASN A 195 32.16 15.18 -5.32
CA ASN A 195 32.38 15.95 -6.54
C ASN A 195 31.09 16.57 -7.10
N ASP A 196 29.94 15.91 -6.87
CA ASP A 196 28.61 16.46 -7.16
C ASP A 196 27.63 16.07 -6.04
N LEU A 197 27.28 17.04 -5.20
CA LEU A 197 26.37 16.87 -4.08
C LEU A 197 24.95 16.43 -4.52
N LYS A 198 24.61 16.55 -5.81
CA LYS A 198 23.33 16.06 -6.35
C LYS A 198 23.33 14.56 -6.61
N LEU A 199 24.50 13.95 -6.84
CA LEU A 199 24.62 12.52 -7.04
C LEU A 199 24.64 11.80 -5.69
N LYS A 200 23.61 10.97 -5.49
CA LYS A 200 23.54 10.07 -4.34
C LYS A 200 24.07 8.69 -4.73
N SER A 201 24.67 7.99 -3.78
CA SER A 201 25.13 6.61 -3.92
C SER A 201 24.55 5.76 -2.80
N LEU A 202 24.14 4.55 -3.14
CA LEU A 202 23.82 3.52 -2.16
C LEU A 202 25.12 2.77 -1.84
N GLN A 203 25.53 2.84 -0.58
CA GLN A 203 26.74 2.23 -0.07
C GLN A 203 26.40 0.94 0.68
N PHE A 204 27.16 -0.11 0.39
CA PHE A 204 27.11 -1.38 1.12
C PHE A 204 28.42 -1.62 1.82
N SER A 205 28.37 -2.08 3.06
CA SER A 205 29.56 -2.50 3.80
C SER A 205 29.35 -3.84 4.48
N PHE A 206 30.33 -4.72 4.35
CA PHE A 206 30.33 -6.05 4.94
C PHE A 206 31.77 -6.56 5.18
N PRO A 207 31.99 -7.48 6.14
CA PRO A 207 33.33 -7.95 6.49
C PRO A 207 34.04 -8.69 5.34
N PHE A 208 35.37 -8.50 5.22
CA PHE A 208 36.14 -9.17 4.16
C PHE A 208 36.28 -10.69 4.34
N GLU A 209 36.13 -11.16 5.58
CA GLU A 209 36.27 -12.58 5.92
C GLU A 209 35.02 -13.39 5.57
N ASP A 210 33.87 -12.74 5.37
CA ASP A 210 32.63 -13.44 5.03
C ASP A 210 32.66 -13.95 3.59
N GLN A 211 32.44 -15.26 3.41
CA GLN A 211 32.43 -15.91 2.09
C GLN A 211 31.47 -15.23 1.11
N TYR A 212 30.27 -14.82 1.57
CA TYR A 212 29.29 -14.17 0.71
C TYR A 212 29.75 -12.77 0.29
N GLY A 213 30.49 -12.09 1.18
CA GLY A 213 31.10 -10.81 0.86
C GLY A 213 32.15 -10.91 -0.25
N LYS A 214 32.98 -11.96 -0.22
CA LYS A 214 33.97 -12.24 -1.27
C LYS A 214 33.30 -12.50 -2.62
N GLU A 215 32.30 -13.36 -2.64
CA GLU A 215 31.53 -13.68 -3.86
C GLU A 215 30.87 -12.42 -4.46
N ILE A 216 30.26 -11.57 -3.63
CA ILE A 216 29.68 -10.29 -4.09
C ILE A 216 30.77 -9.37 -4.69
N ALA A 217 31.92 -9.25 -4.03
CA ALA A 217 33.02 -8.42 -4.50
C ALA A 217 33.59 -8.93 -5.85
N GLU A 218 33.68 -10.25 -6.03
CA GLU A 218 34.09 -10.86 -7.30
C GLU A 218 33.09 -10.58 -8.42
N ILE A 219 31.78 -10.74 -8.15
CA ILE A 219 30.74 -10.50 -9.16
C ILE A 219 30.70 -9.02 -9.57
N LEU A 220 30.82 -8.09 -8.61
CA LEU A 220 30.80 -6.65 -8.84
C LEU A 220 32.16 -6.07 -9.26
N LYS A 221 33.21 -6.91 -9.34
CA LYS A 221 34.58 -6.52 -9.71
C LYS A 221 35.14 -5.39 -8.85
N GLU A 222 34.83 -5.41 -7.55
CA GLU A 222 35.27 -4.41 -6.59
C GLU A 222 36.50 -4.89 -5.82
N GLU A 223 37.64 -4.23 -6.03
CA GLU A 223 38.95 -4.69 -5.50
C GLU A 223 39.30 -4.06 -4.14
N LYS A 224 38.66 -2.95 -3.74
CA LYS A 224 39.13 -2.12 -2.61
C LYS A 224 38.40 -2.41 -1.30
N SER A 225 39.18 -2.89 -0.32
CA SER A 225 38.83 -2.98 1.10
C SER A 225 39.51 -1.86 1.88
N SER A 226 38.81 -1.29 2.85
CA SER A 226 39.41 -0.43 3.87
C SER A 226 38.95 -0.93 5.24
N ASN A 227 39.87 -0.99 6.21
CA ASN A 227 39.59 -1.38 7.59
C ASN A 227 38.92 -2.77 7.74
N GLY A 228 39.31 -3.76 6.91
CA GLY A 228 38.76 -5.11 7.01
C GLY A 228 37.29 -5.21 6.59
N LYS A 229 36.83 -4.35 5.68
CA LYS A 229 35.49 -4.43 5.10
C LYS A 229 35.54 -4.17 3.62
N TYR A 230 34.73 -4.91 2.87
CA TYR A 230 34.32 -4.48 1.55
C TYR A 230 33.42 -3.26 1.69
N ILE A 231 33.67 -2.22 0.88
CA ILE A 231 32.85 -1.02 0.81
C ILE A 231 32.52 -0.79 -0.67
N ILE A 232 31.26 -1.03 -1.03
CA ILE A 232 30.79 -0.88 -2.42
C ILE A 232 29.91 0.36 -2.50
N ASN A 233 30.26 1.29 -3.39
CA ASN A 233 29.49 2.51 -3.61
C ASN A 233 28.84 2.47 -4.98
N ILE A 234 27.51 2.41 -5.02
CA ILE A 234 26.76 2.33 -6.27
C ILE A 234 26.03 3.65 -6.48
N VAL A 235 26.45 4.41 -7.49
CA VAL A 235 25.88 5.72 -7.84
C VAL A 235 24.45 5.54 -8.35
N GLN A 236 23.52 6.41 -7.96
CA GLN A 236 22.20 6.44 -8.55
C GLN A 236 22.29 7.00 -9.98
N GLY A 237 21.75 6.27 -10.96
CA GLY A 237 21.86 6.67 -12.37
C GLY A 237 23.09 6.06 -13.02
N PHE A 238 23.98 6.92 -13.50
CA PHE A 238 25.20 6.56 -14.22
C PHE A 238 26.42 7.12 -13.50
N ASP A 239 27.53 6.40 -13.57
CA ASP A 239 28.83 6.90 -13.11
C ASP A 239 29.46 7.88 -14.11
N GLU A 240 30.62 8.43 -13.74
CA GLU A 240 31.41 9.36 -14.57
C GLU A 240 31.92 8.77 -15.89
N ASN A 241 31.94 7.44 -16.01
CA ASN A 241 32.32 6.72 -17.22
C ASN A 241 31.10 6.31 -18.06
N GLY A 242 29.88 6.65 -17.63
CA GLY A 242 28.63 6.27 -18.29
C GLY A 242 28.16 4.85 -17.99
N ASN A 243 28.76 4.16 -17.02
CA ASN A 243 28.29 2.85 -16.58
C ASN A 243 27.05 3.00 -15.71
N ILE A 244 26.15 2.04 -15.79
CA ILE A 244 24.95 2.01 -14.95
C ILE A 244 25.38 1.74 -13.50
N GLY A 245 24.89 2.54 -12.57
CA GLY A 245 24.98 2.27 -11.14
C GLY A 245 23.71 1.59 -10.65
N ILE A 246 22.87 2.28 -9.86
CA ILE A 246 21.58 1.76 -9.42
C ILE A 246 20.44 2.58 -10.04
N LEU A 247 19.49 1.88 -10.66
CA LEU A 247 18.29 2.48 -11.24
C LEU A 247 17.05 1.98 -10.48
N PRO A 248 16.50 2.79 -9.57
CA PRO A 248 15.21 2.51 -8.95
C PRO A 248 14.06 2.60 -9.96
N ARG A 249 13.05 1.74 -9.77
CA ARG A 249 11.75 1.82 -10.43
C ARG A 249 10.95 2.97 -9.85
N SER A 250 10.01 3.50 -10.64
CA SER A 250 8.90 4.30 -10.10
C SER A 250 7.85 3.39 -9.47
N LEU A 251 6.95 3.96 -8.66
CA LEU A 251 5.83 3.18 -8.13
C LEU A 251 4.98 2.60 -9.27
N LEU A 252 4.75 3.36 -10.35
CA LEU A 252 4.06 2.84 -11.53
C LEU A 252 4.76 1.61 -12.12
N SER A 253 6.08 1.63 -12.23
CA SER A 253 6.87 0.50 -12.73
C SER A 253 6.79 -0.71 -11.79
N CYS A 254 6.80 -0.50 -10.47
CA CYS A 254 6.53 -1.54 -9.48
C CYS A 254 5.12 -2.14 -9.65
N MET A 255 4.10 -1.30 -9.80
CA MET A 255 2.72 -1.74 -10.02
C MET A 255 2.56 -2.50 -11.33
N TYR A 256 3.20 -2.04 -12.41
CA TYR A 256 3.19 -2.72 -13.70
C TYR A 256 3.89 -4.08 -13.64
N TYR A 257 4.98 -4.17 -12.87
CA TYR A 257 5.63 -5.45 -12.63
C TYR A 257 4.68 -6.42 -11.91
N LEU A 258 4.05 -5.98 -10.82
CA LEU A 258 3.14 -6.81 -10.04
C LEU A 258 1.84 -7.15 -10.78
N SER A 259 1.34 -6.25 -11.64
CA SER A 259 0.11 -6.48 -12.40
C SER A 259 0.22 -7.68 -13.34
N LYS A 260 1.42 -8.02 -13.81
CA LYS A 260 1.66 -9.21 -14.66
C LYS A 260 1.16 -10.50 -14.03
N ASN A 261 1.22 -10.61 -12.70
CA ASN A 261 0.78 -11.79 -11.95
C ASN A 261 -0.71 -11.76 -11.54
N VAL A 262 -1.49 -10.81 -12.08
CA VAL A 262 -2.95 -10.84 -11.99
C VAL A 262 -3.49 -11.89 -12.95
N ARG A 263 -4.16 -12.91 -12.39
CA ARG A 263 -4.76 -14.00 -13.17
C ARG A 263 -6.03 -13.52 -13.85
N ILE A 264 -5.98 -13.42 -15.18
CA ILE A 264 -7.13 -13.04 -16.00
C ILE A 264 -8.12 -14.23 -16.04
N PRO A 265 -9.43 -14.02 -15.86
CA PRO A 265 -10.44 -15.06 -16.04
C PRO A 265 -10.54 -15.47 -17.52
N GLU A 266 -10.87 -16.74 -17.82
CA GLU A 266 -10.88 -17.28 -19.18
C GLU A 266 -11.69 -16.44 -20.19
N LYS A 267 -12.83 -15.90 -19.75
CA LYS A 267 -13.70 -15.03 -20.56
C LYS A 267 -12.99 -13.78 -21.11
N ASP A 268 -11.99 -13.27 -20.40
CA ASP A 268 -11.31 -12.02 -20.73
C ASP A 268 -10.00 -12.25 -21.49
N ILE A 269 -9.52 -13.49 -21.58
CA ILE A 269 -8.27 -13.84 -22.28
C ILE A 269 -8.31 -13.40 -23.73
N LYS A 270 -9.45 -13.60 -24.41
CA LYS A 270 -9.61 -13.18 -25.81
C LYS A 270 -9.46 -11.68 -25.98
N VAL A 271 -10.03 -10.90 -25.05
CA VAL A 271 -9.98 -9.42 -25.05
C VAL A 271 -8.57 -8.92 -24.75
N CYS A 272 -7.85 -9.58 -23.85
CA CYS A 272 -6.46 -9.22 -23.54
C CYS A 272 -5.49 -9.59 -24.68
N LYS A 273 -5.71 -10.71 -25.38
CA LYS A 273 -4.88 -11.14 -26.52
C LYS A 273 -5.00 -10.23 -27.74
N THR A 274 -6.17 -9.67 -28.04
CA THR A 274 -6.35 -8.72 -29.16
C THR A 274 -5.65 -7.38 -28.97
N SER A 275 -5.18 -7.08 -27.75
CA SER A 275 -4.54 -5.80 -27.47
C SER A 275 -3.08 -5.71 -27.91
N ASP A 276 -2.41 -6.82 -28.30
CA ASP A 276 -0.97 -6.93 -28.66
C ASP A 276 0.05 -6.30 -27.67
N ILE A 277 -0.42 -5.60 -26.63
CA ILE A 277 0.39 -4.88 -25.63
C ILE A 277 0.87 -5.85 -24.54
N PHE A 278 0.25 -7.03 -24.42
CA PHE A 278 0.55 -8.00 -23.38
C PHE A 278 0.59 -9.42 -23.96
N ASN A 279 1.74 -10.08 -23.81
CA ASN A 279 1.84 -11.53 -23.98
C ASN A 279 0.98 -12.19 -22.88
N CYS A 280 -0.32 -12.30 -23.12
CA CYS A 280 -1.26 -13.02 -22.28
C CYS A 280 -1.14 -14.51 -22.60
N THR A 281 0.06 -15.04 -22.41
CA THR A 281 0.33 -16.47 -22.49
C THR A 281 -0.12 -17.09 -21.18
N ILE A 282 -0.98 -18.10 -21.26
CA ILE A 282 -1.11 -19.05 -20.16
C ILE A 282 0.12 -19.94 -20.28
N SER A 283 1.22 -19.60 -19.61
CA SER A 283 2.33 -20.55 -19.47
C SER A 283 2.74 -20.63 -18.01
N THR A 284 2.08 -21.52 -17.28
CA THR A 284 2.46 -21.91 -15.92
C THR A 284 3.45 -23.08 -15.91
N LYS A 285 4.09 -23.43 -17.05
CA LYS A 285 4.87 -24.68 -17.14
C LYS A 285 6.37 -24.54 -17.33
N ASP A 286 6.88 -23.44 -17.89
CA ASP A 286 8.34 -23.28 -18.11
C ASP A 286 8.83 -21.87 -17.80
N ILE A 287 8.26 -21.20 -16.79
CA ILE A 287 8.88 -19.99 -16.25
C ILE A 287 10.13 -20.46 -15.48
N PRO A 288 11.36 -20.07 -15.87
CA PRO A 288 12.54 -20.37 -15.07
C PRO A 288 12.29 -19.96 -13.62
N LYS A 289 12.66 -20.80 -12.65
CA LYS A 289 12.51 -20.54 -11.19
C LYS A 289 13.02 -19.15 -10.75
N ILE A 290 13.80 -18.51 -11.60
CA ILE A 290 14.38 -17.20 -11.43
C ILE A 290 13.35 -16.07 -11.39
N PHE A 291 12.25 -16.17 -12.15
CA PHE A 291 11.17 -15.19 -12.06
C PHE A 291 10.33 -15.49 -10.82
N LYS A 292 10.77 -14.98 -9.67
CA LYS A 292 10.02 -15.09 -8.42
C LYS A 292 8.70 -14.32 -8.55
N GLU A 293 7.58 -15.03 -8.46
CA GLU A 293 6.25 -14.41 -8.37
C GLU A 293 6.14 -13.69 -7.01
N LEU A 294 6.37 -12.38 -6.99
CA LEU A 294 6.27 -11.60 -5.75
C LEU A 294 4.84 -11.49 -5.22
N LEU A 295 3.85 -11.52 -6.10
CA LEU A 295 2.43 -11.33 -5.81
C LEU A 295 1.62 -12.23 -6.73
N ILE A 296 0.55 -12.85 -6.23
CA ILE A 296 -0.45 -13.54 -7.03
C ILE A 296 -1.82 -12.92 -6.72
N VAL A 297 -2.50 -12.42 -7.76
CA VAL A 297 -3.90 -11.98 -7.64
C VAL A 297 -4.78 -13.00 -8.33
N TYR A 298 -5.67 -13.60 -7.55
CA TYR A 298 -6.64 -14.59 -8.00
C TYR A 298 -7.91 -13.92 -8.49
N ASN A 299 -8.73 -14.68 -9.23
CA ASN A 299 -10.06 -14.25 -9.64
C ASN A 299 -11.14 -15.27 -9.23
N SER A 300 -12.39 -14.82 -9.13
CA SER A 300 -13.56 -15.67 -8.85
C SER A 300 -14.86 -15.01 -9.31
N ASN A 301 -15.87 -15.82 -9.62
CA ASN A 301 -17.18 -15.32 -10.06
C ASN A 301 -18.07 -14.81 -8.90
N ARG A 302 -17.76 -15.21 -7.66
CA ARG A 302 -18.49 -14.81 -6.44
C ARG A 302 -17.51 -14.14 -5.48
N LYS A 303 -18.02 -13.27 -4.61
CA LYS A 303 -17.17 -12.59 -3.63
C LYS A 303 -16.44 -13.63 -2.76
N PRO A 304 -15.10 -13.58 -2.69
CA PRO A 304 -14.34 -14.53 -1.88
C PRO A 304 -14.63 -14.33 -0.39
N LYS A 305 -14.73 -15.44 0.35
CA LYS A 305 -14.89 -15.42 1.81
C LYS A 305 -13.55 -15.29 2.53
N ASP A 306 -12.50 -15.88 1.97
CA ASP A 306 -11.16 -15.97 2.54
C ASP A 306 -10.16 -15.14 1.72
N SER A 307 -10.27 -13.83 1.85
CA SER A 307 -9.42 -12.88 1.13
C SER A 307 -8.88 -11.81 2.07
N TYR A 308 -7.61 -11.50 1.94
CA TYR A 308 -6.99 -10.34 2.59
C TYR A 308 -7.61 -9.03 2.06
N VAL A 309 -7.72 -8.93 0.74
CA VAL A 309 -8.35 -7.80 0.03
C VAL A 309 -9.01 -8.32 -1.24
N CYS A 310 -10.16 -7.77 -1.60
CA CYS A 310 -10.89 -8.14 -2.82
C CYS A 310 -11.59 -6.94 -3.45
N VAL A 311 -11.66 -6.93 -4.78
CA VAL A 311 -12.36 -5.90 -5.56
C VAL A 311 -13.18 -6.53 -6.67
N LYS A 312 -14.30 -5.90 -7.02
CA LYS A 312 -15.11 -6.30 -8.19
C LYS A 312 -14.71 -5.45 -9.40
N TYR A 313 -14.40 -6.10 -10.51
CA TYR A 313 -14.06 -5.45 -11.77
C TYR A 313 -14.49 -6.33 -12.96
N ARG A 314 -15.16 -5.75 -13.97
CA ARG A 314 -15.72 -6.46 -15.14
C ARG A 314 -16.51 -7.74 -14.77
N ASP A 315 -17.40 -7.61 -13.79
CA ASP A 315 -18.20 -8.73 -13.25
C ASP A 315 -17.40 -9.93 -12.75
N THR A 316 -16.16 -9.70 -12.34
CA THR A 316 -15.29 -10.70 -11.70
C THR A 316 -14.74 -10.13 -10.40
N TRP A 317 -14.57 -10.98 -9.39
CA TRP A 317 -13.88 -10.61 -8.16
C TRP A 317 -12.40 -10.95 -8.28
N PHE A 318 -11.54 -9.96 -8.09
CA PHE A 318 -10.10 -10.12 -7.96
C PHE A 318 -9.70 -10.02 -6.51
N TYR A 319 -8.76 -10.85 -6.06
CA TYR A 319 -8.40 -10.92 -4.64
C TYR A 319 -7.02 -11.50 -4.37
N ILE A 320 -6.48 -11.16 -3.21
CA ILE A 320 -5.33 -11.81 -2.59
C ILE A 320 -5.88 -12.73 -1.49
N LYS A 321 -5.47 -14.01 -1.48
CA LYS A 321 -5.88 -14.99 -0.47
C LYS A 321 -5.38 -14.59 0.92
N ASP A 322 -6.18 -14.86 1.96
CA ASP A 322 -5.69 -14.60 3.32
C ASP A 322 -4.61 -15.61 3.76
N GLY A 323 -4.57 -16.83 3.22
CA GLY A 323 -3.45 -17.75 3.47
C GLY A 323 -2.13 -17.37 2.78
N ASP A 324 -2.14 -16.46 1.80
CA ASP A 324 -0.96 -16.16 0.96
C ASP A 324 -0.09 -15.06 1.57
N ILE A 325 0.71 -15.44 2.57
CA ILE A 325 1.62 -14.54 3.28
C ILE A 325 2.65 -13.90 2.36
N HIS A 326 3.11 -14.62 1.32
CA HIS A 326 4.10 -14.10 0.39
C HIS A 326 3.54 -12.91 -0.41
N SER A 327 2.37 -13.09 -1.03
CA SER A 327 1.66 -12.03 -1.74
C SER A 327 1.29 -10.87 -0.82
N LYS A 328 0.82 -11.14 0.41
CA LYS A 328 0.50 -10.09 1.38
C LYS A 328 1.72 -9.23 1.71
N LYS A 329 2.88 -9.83 1.99
CA LYS A 329 4.11 -9.10 2.31
C LYS A 329 4.50 -8.16 1.15
N THR A 330 4.46 -8.65 -0.09
CA THR A 330 4.75 -7.79 -1.26
C THR A 330 3.71 -6.68 -1.43
N PHE A 331 2.43 -6.98 -1.22
CA PHE A 331 1.37 -5.99 -1.32
C PHE A 331 1.50 -4.89 -0.25
N LEU A 332 1.86 -5.27 0.97
CA LEU A 332 2.16 -4.33 2.04
C LEU A 332 3.38 -3.46 1.72
N LEU A 333 4.45 -4.04 1.18
CA LEU A 333 5.62 -3.27 0.72
C LEU A 333 5.23 -2.23 -0.34
N LEU A 334 4.35 -2.58 -1.28
CA LEU A 334 3.85 -1.65 -2.28
C LEU A 334 3.06 -0.49 -1.65
N LEU A 335 2.22 -0.77 -0.66
CA LEU A 335 1.49 0.26 0.09
C LEU A 335 2.45 1.16 0.87
N ASP A 336 3.47 0.60 1.53
CA ASP A 336 4.48 1.36 2.27
C ASP A 336 5.28 2.27 1.34
N LEU A 337 5.69 1.76 0.17
CA LEU A 337 6.34 2.55 -0.88
C LEU A 337 5.45 3.71 -1.35
N TYR A 338 4.16 3.46 -1.61
CA TYR A 338 3.20 4.49 -1.99
C TYR A 338 3.07 5.58 -0.92
N ASN A 339 2.96 5.18 0.36
CA ASN A 339 2.82 6.10 1.48
C ASN A 339 4.10 6.92 1.71
N LEU A 340 5.29 6.31 1.63
CA LEU A 340 6.56 7.01 1.81
C LEU A 340 6.86 7.98 0.65
N GLN A 341 6.42 7.64 -0.56
CA GLN A 341 6.59 8.50 -1.72
C GLN A 341 5.60 9.67 -1.77
N SER A 342 4.47 9.56 -1.06
CA SER A 342 3.41 10.59 -1.03
C SER A 342 3.83 11.93 -0.40
N GLY A 343 4.99 11.98 0.26
CA GLY A 343 5.44 13.18 0.97
C GLY A 343 4.53 13.51 2.16
N ILE A 344 4.91 14.51 2.95
CA ILE A 344 4.01 15.05 3.97
C ILE A 344 3.01 15.94 3.23
N PRO A 345 1.69 15.65 3.23
CA PRO A 345 0.73 16.50 2.56
C PRO A 345 0.79 17.90 3.17
N GLU A 346 0.83 18.93 2.32
CA GLU A 346 0.59 20.31 2.78
C GLU A 346 -0.80 20.31 3.43
N VAL A 347 -0.85 20.57 4.74
CA VAL A 347 -2.11 20.64 5.49
C VAL A 347 -2.91 21.81 4.92
N LYS A 348 -3.79 21.54 3.94
CA LYS A 348 -4.83 22.48 3.55
C LYS A 348 -5.72 22.64 4.78
N GLY A 349 -5.66 23.84 5.37
CA GLY A 349 -6.28 24.13 6.67
C GLY A 349 -7.73 23.66 6.74
N ALA A 350 -8.12 23.17 7.92
CA ALA A 350 -9.47 22.70 8.17
C ALA A 350 -10.50 23.80 7.84
N LEU A 351 -11.27 23.60 6.78
CA LEU A 351 -12.44 24.41 6.50
C LEU A 351 -13.53 24.04 7.51
N PHE A 352 -13.59 24.80 8.59
CA PHE A 352 -14.73 24.78 9.50
C PHE A 352 -15.94 25.39 8.79
N THR A 353 -16.85 24.54 8.31
CA THR A 353 -18.19 24.99 7.95
C THR A 353 -19.07 24.90 9.18
N LEU A 354 -19.37 26.07 9.77
CA LEU A 354 -20.40 26.18 10.80
C LEU A 354 -21.76 26.02 10.11
N PRO A 355 -22.62 25.08 10.56
CA PRO A 355 -24.00 25.06 10.10
C PRO A 355 -24.68 26.32 10.63
N VAL A 356 -25.09 27.19 9.70
CA VAL A 356 -26.11 28.21 9.98
C VAL A 356 -27.44 27.48 10.08
N GLY A 357 -27.97 27.44 11.30
CA GLY A 357 -29.33 26.97 11.59
C GLY A 357 -30.38 27.97 11.15
#